data_AF-A0A840YYW8-F1
#
_entry.id   AF-A0A840YYW8-F1
#
_cell.length_a   1.000
_cell.length_b   1.000
_cell.length_c   1.000
_cell.angle_alpha   90.00
_cell.angle_beta   90.00
_cell.angle_gamma   90.00
#
_symmetry.space_group_name_H-M   'P 1'
#
loop_
_entity.id
_entity.type
_entity.pdbx_description
1 polymer ?
#
loop_
_entity_poly.entity_id
_entity_poly.type
_entity_poly.pdbx_seq_one_letter_code
_entity_poly.pdbx_strand_id
1 'polypeptide(L)' 'MLAGLGLAYASETITYHYDARGRLIQVEASGTVNNGVMANYSYDKADNRTNVKVNGASGS' A
#
# COMPACT_ATOMS: atom_id res chain seq x y z
N MET A 1 -15.57 -18.60 -32.74
CA MET A 1 -15.50 -18.38 -31.28
C MET A 1 -14.24 -17.58 -31.01
N LEU A 2 -14.32 -16.24 -31.00
CA LEU A 2 -13.20 -15.39 -30.61
C LEU A 2 -13.26 -15.23 -29.08
N ALA A 3 -12.45 -16.00 -28.36
CA ALA A 3 -12.21 -15.77 -26.95
C ALA A 3 -11.39 -14.48 -26.83
N GLY A 4 -12.04 -13.40 -26.37
CA GLY A 4 -11.34 -12.18 -26.00
C GLY A 4 -10.41 -12.49 -24.84
N LEU A 5 -9.11 -12.54 -25.10
CA LEU A 5 -8.09 -12.38 -24.08
C LEU A 5 -8.20 -10.93 -23.59
N GLY A 6 -9.11 -10.69 -22.65
CA GLY A 6 -9.10 -9.46 -21.87
C GLY A 6 -7.77 -9.44 -21.13
N LEU A 7 -6.82 -8.65 -21.62
CA LEU A 7 -5.65 -8.26 -20.85
C LEU A 7 -6.17 -7.79 -19.50
N ALA A 8 -5.89 -8.52 -18.42
CA ALA A 8 -6.19 -8.05 -17.09
C ALA A 8 -5.24 -6.88 -16.84
N TYR A 9 -5.69 -5.66 -17.14
CA TYR A 9 -4.97 -4.45 -16.76
C TYR A 9 -5.03 -4.37 -15.24
N ALA A 10 -3.98 -4.87 -14.58
CA ALA A 10 -3.82 -4.66 -13.16
C ALA A 10 -3.56 -3.17 -12.93
N SER A 11 -4.61 -2.47 -12.51
CA SER A 11 -4.52 -1.08 -12.07
C SER A 11 -4.41 -1.09 -10.56
N GLU A 12 -3.37 -0.44 -10.05
CA GLU A 12 -3.14 -0.24 -8.63
C GLU A 12 -2.94 1.26 -8.37
N THR A 13 -3.63 1.76 -7.36
CA THR A 13 -3.46 3.12 -6.82
C THR A 13 -2.80 2.99 -5.46
N ILE A 14 -1.64 3.63 -5.32
CA ILE A 14 -0.94 3.73 -4.05
C ILE A 14 -1.18 5.12 -3.46
N THR A 15 -1.78 5.16 -2.28
CA THR A 15 -2.00 6.38 -1.51
C THR A 15 -0.95 6.49 -0.42
N TYR A 16 -0.27 7.63 -0.36
CA TYR A 16 0.74 7.94 0.65
C TYR A 16 0.21 9.00 1.60
N HIS A 17 0.26 8.70 2.90
CA HIS A 17 -0.15 9.62 3.96
C HIS A 17 1.07 10.08 4.75
N TYR A 18 1.13 11.39 4.98
CA TYR A 18 2.23 12.02 5.69
C TYR A 18 1.74 12.70 6.97
N ASP A 19 2.60 12.76 7.99
CA ASP A 19 2.37 13.61 9.15
C ASP A 19 2.71 15.08 8.85
N ALA A 20 2.45 15.97 9.83
CA ALA A 20 2.74 17.40 9.72
C ALA A 20 4.23 17.73 9.53
N ARG A 21 5.14 16.77 9.77
CA ARG A 21 6.59 16.90 9.56
C ARG A 21 7.02 16.38 8.18
N GLY A 22 6.08 15.91 7.36
CA GLY A 22 6.34 15.37 6.02
C GLY A 22 6.82 13.91 6.02
N ARG A 23 6.59 13.16 7.10
CA ARG A 23 7.05 11.78 7.23
C ARG A 23 5.95 10.81 6.86
N LEU A 24 6.30 9.75 6.14
CA LEU A 24 5.36 8.74 5.68
C LEU A 24 4.82 7.92 6.85
N ILE A 25 3.54 8.09 7.19
CA ILE A 25 2.90 7.37 8.30
C ILE A 25 2.06 6.18 7.83
N GLN A 26 1.61 6.19 6.58
CA GLN A 26 0.82 5.10 6.03
C GLN A 26 0.94 5.03 4.50
N VAL A 27 0.94 3.80 3.99
CA VAL A 27 0.79 3.48 2.57
C VAL A 27 -0.40 2.55 2.44
N GLU A 28 -1.32 2.89 1.54
CA GLU A 28 -2.46 2.05 1.20
C GLU A 28 -2.44 1.74 -0.29
N ALA A 29 -2.53 0.46 -0.63
CA ALA A 29 -2.70 -0.01 -1.99
C ALA A 29 -4.17 -0.39 -2.21
N SER A 30 -4.73 0.10 -3.29
CA SER A 30 -6.07 -0.24 -3.77
C SER A 30 -6.00 -0.62 -5.24
N GLY A 31 -6.79 -1.57 -5.70
CA GLY A 31 -6.71 -2.02 -7.09
C GLY A 31 -7.12 -3.46 -7.29
N THR A 32 -6.39 -4.17 -8.14
CA THR A 32 -6.68 -5.57 -8.44
C THR A 32 -5.91 -6.53 -7.54
N VAL A 33 -4.58 -6.57 -7.66
CA VAL A 33 -3.74 -7.61 -7.03
C VAL A 33 -3.49 -7.33 -5.55
N ASN A 34 -3.18 -6.09 -5.20
CA ASN A 34 -2.82 -5.69 -3.83
C ASN A 34 -3.95 -4.93 -3.13
N ASN A 35 -5.20 -5.19 -3.51
CA ASN A 35 -6.34 -4.43 -2.99
C ASN A 35 -6.47 -4.56 -1.47
N GLY A 36 -6.40 -3.45 -0.75
CA GLY A 36 -6.53 -3.41 0.70
C GLY A 36 -5.24 -3.76 1.45
N VAL A 37 -4.09 -3.85 0.76
CA VAL A 37 -2.79 -3.91 1.43
C VAL A 37 -2.50 -2.55 2.04
N MET A 38 -2.18 -2.52 3.33
CA MET A 38 -1.89 -1.29 4.07
C MET A 38 -0.63 -1.47 4.93
N ALA A 39 0.32 -0.57 4.80
CA ALA A 39 1.49 -0.47 5.67
C ALA A 39 1.41 0.77 6.54
N ASN A 40 1.60 0.62 7.85
CA ASN A 40 1.61 1.71 8.82
C ASN A 40 2.99 1.84 9.43
N TYR A 41 3.45 3.07 9.57
CA TYR A 41 4.78 3.42 10.05
C TYR A 41 4.66 4.20 11.36
N SER A 42 5.51 3.84 12.32
CA SER A 42 5.62 4.55 13.59
C SER A 42 7.03 5.07 13.78
N TYR A 43 7.12 6.26 14.37
CA TYR A 43 8.38 6.96 14.59
C TYR A 43 8.51 7.39 16.04
N ASP A 44 9.73 7.44 16.55
CA ASP A 44 10.04 8.08 17.83
C ASP A 44 10.17 9.61 17.68
N LYS A 45 10.46 10.29 18.80
CA LYS A 45 10.68 11.75 18.83
C LYS A 45 11.98 12.18 18.13
N ALA A 46 12.94 11.27 17.98
CA ALA A 46 14.22 11.50 17.32
C ALA A 46 14.18 11.20 15.82
N ASP A 47 12.99 10.96 15.28
CA ASP A 47 12.74 10.72 13.86
C ASP A 47 13.16 9.32 13.36
N ASN A 48 13.44 8.38 14.27
CA ASN A 48 13.72 7.00 13.88
C ASN A 48 12.43 6.21 13.69
N ARG A 49 12.37 5.44 12.61
CA ARG A 49 11.28 4.48 12.37
C ARG A 49 11.39 3.33 13.37
N THR A 50 10.44 3.23 14.28
CA THR A 50 10.42 2.21 15.35
C THR A 50 9.62 0.98 14.97
N ASN A 51 8.66 1.09 14.04
CA ASN A 51 7.83 -0.03 13.64
C ASN A 51 7.31 0.10 12.20
N VAL A 52 7.06 -1.06 11.58
CA VAL A 52 6.30 -1.19 10.33
C VAL A 52 5.27 -2.30 10.53
N LYS A 53 3.98 -1.98 10.34
CA LYS A 53 2.91 -2.95 10.40
C LYS A 53 2.22 -3.05 9.05
N VAL A 54 2.33 -4.22 8.41
CA VAL A 54 1.66 -4.51 7.14
C VAL A 54 0.43 -5.38 7.39
N ASN A 55 -0.69 -4.95 6.84
CA ASN A 55 -1.98 -5.60 6.89
C ASN A 55 -2.43 -5.92 5.47
N GLY A 56 -3.16 -7.02 5.28
CA GLY A 56 -3.76 -7.35 3.97
C GLY A 56 -2.78 -7.90 2.94
N ALA A 57 -1.53 -8.20 3.31
CA ALA A 57 -0.61 -8.93 2.44
C ALA A 57 -1.12 -10.36 2.22
N SER A 58 -2.05 -10.52 1.30
CA SER A 58 -2.45 -11.79 0.72
C SER A 58 -1.31 -12.27 -0.18
N GLY A 59 -0.19 -12.65 0.43
CA GLY A 59 0.81 -13.47 -0.24
C GLY A 59 0.11 -14.77 -0.63
N SER A 60 -0.17 -14.92 -1.92
CA SER A 60 -0.62 -16.19 -2.50
C SER A 60 0.53 -17.17 -2.57
#